data_AF-A0A812WUK2-F1
#
_entry.id   AF-A0A812WUK2-F1
#
_cell.length_a   1.000
_cell.length_b   1.000
_cell.length_c   1.000
_cell.angle_alpha   90.00
_cell.angle_beta   90.00
_cell.angle_gamma   90.00
#
_symmetry.space_group_name_H-M   'P 1'
#
loop_
_entity.id
_entity.type
_entity.pdbx_description
1 polymer ?
#
loop_
_entity_poly.entity_id
_entity_poly.type
_entity_poly.pdbx_seq_one_letter_code
_entity_poly.pdbx_strand_id
1 'polypeptide(L)'
;MAADGVRCSTSPECSFSYDGLDWLEGGDEGPTGPLAHEPGWDFFVVPIKTSKGPTFIRVRRSLPIRLVRVYGEWPSSDSALATVLHPGGVKEAEVSLPKSAAKLQRLLVAVCPPAMAASCQGAQDETETIGVPRLGRLSGNAYSAIGAAAVAAAEAEAQAAELEKRAAEACRRPYLSSYLRRQGSISPSSSDLSTCSSAQHVATRSSSSTPRGLTTSAILCQLYEEEVLTAFAAGESCGDEGLDSLSGSRQKNAEIDRLRKELEKERLARQAAEANAEQAVDRARALHQECSLLQQRLRSAERRTMALEMQGRQLSTDLQRAELAACTNWAPAKSLEDVVSQLVTLEIRQLQNLTADERASVKRRLLLRWHPDKNAGTGGGNDLAKRVLQEMQAHPSWG
;
A
#
# COMPACT_ATOMS: atom_id res chain seq x y z
N MET A 1 29.51 -39.63 -8.06
CA MET A 1 29.49 -38.15 -7.93
C MET A 1 28.04 -37.73 -7.82
N ALA A 2 27.56 -37.58 -6.59
CA ALA A 2 26.21 -37.08 -6.30
C ALA A 2 26.27 -35.55 -6.37
N ALA A 3 25.34 -34.94 -7.09
CA ALA A 3 25.18 -33.49 -7.12
C ALA A 3 24.41 -33.08 -5.87
N ASP A 4 25.10 -32.51 -4.89
CA ASP A 4 24.49 -31.83 -3.75
C ASP A 4 23.76 -30.58 -4.27
N GLY A 5 22.44 -30.69 -4.38
CA GLY A 5 21.55 -29.59 -4.69
C GLY A 5 21.54 -28.58 -3.54
N VAL A 6 22.00 -27.36 -3.84
CA VAL A 6 21.87 -26.20 -2.97
C VAL A 6 20.38 -25.97 -2.69
N ARG A 7 19.93 -26.33 -1.48
CA ARG A 7 18.60 -25.98 -0.98
C ARG A 7 18.58 -24.48 -0.72
N CYS A 8 18.00 -23.73 -1.65
CA CYS A 8 17.67 -22.33 -1.40
C CYS A 8 16.78 -22.23 -0.16
N SER A 9 17.12 -21.26 0.69
CA SER A 9 16.46 -20.85 1.93
C SER A 9 14.95 -21.09 1.96
N THR A 10 14.50 -21.74 3.03
CA THR A 10 13.11 -22.00 3.43
C THR A 10 12.20 -20.82 3.10
N SER A 11 11.27 -21.03 2.16
CA SER A 11 10.16 -20.12 1.91
C SER A 11 9.38 -19.87 3.21
N PRO A 12 8.75 -18.70 3.39
CA PRO A 12 7.84 -18.49 4.50
C PRO A 12 6.72 -19.53 4.44
N GLU A 13 6.69 -20.43 5.43
CA GLU A 13 5.75 -21.56 5.50
C GLU A 13 4.30 -21.10 5.30
N CYS A 14 3.63 -21.66 4.30
CA CYS A 14 2.21 -21.46 4.03
C CYS A 14 1.48 -22.75 4.36
N SER A 15 0.56 -22.70 5.33
CA SER A 15 -0.31 -23.83 5.64
C SER A 15 -1.72 -23.57 5.12
N PHE A 16 -2.34 -24.58 4.54
CA PHE A 16 -3.72 -24.53 4.05
C PHE A 16 -4.55 -25.52 4.85
N SER A 17 -5.80 -25.17 5.19
CA SER A 17 -6.77 -26.13 5.68
C SER A 17 -8.06 -26.09 4.88
N TYR A 18 -8.60 -27.25 4.57
CA TYR A 18 -9.83 -27.42 3.80
C TYR A 18 -10.77 -28.27 4.64
N ASP A 19 -11.95 -27.74 4.96
CA ASP A 19 -12.97 -28.42 5.76
C ASP A 19 -12.44 -28.95 7.12
N GLY A 20 -11.51 -28.21 7.74
CA GLY A 20 -10.91 -28.56 9.04
C GLY A 20 -9.79 -29.61 8.98
N LEU A 21 -9.42 -30.10 7.80
CA LEU A 21 -8.21 -30.91 7.62
C LEU A 21 -7.03 -29.98 7.34
N ASP A 22 -6.03 -30.01 8.21
CA ASP A 22 -4.79 -29.27 8.04
C ASP A 22 -3.89 -29.95 7.01
N TRP A 23 -3.36 -29.16 6.07
CA TRP A 23 -2.42 -29.62 5.06
C TRP A 23 -1.07 -28.95 5.27
N LEU A 24 -0.03 -29.78 5.33
CA LEU A 24 1.35 -29.34 5.34
C LEU A 24 1.87 -29.23 3.90
N GLU A 25 2.65 -28.20 3.65
CA GLU A 25 3.31 -27.93 2.37
C GLU A 25 4.26 -29.10 2.02
N GLY A 26 4.08 -29.75 0.86
CA GLY A 26 5.04 -30.74 0.33
C GLY A 26 4.74 -32.24 0.51
N GLY A 27 3.50 -32.64 0.78
CA GLY A 27 3.07 -34.06 0.65
C GLY A 27 2.53 -34.40 -0.74
N ASP A 28 2.54 -35.69 -1.14
CA ASP A 28 2.02 -36.16 -2.45
C ASP A 28 0.53 -35.81 -2.69
N GLU A 29 -0.23 -35.55 -1.62
CA GLU A 29 -1.62 -35.06 -1.69
C GLU A 29 -1.77 -33.61 -1.19
N GLY A 30 -0.70 -32.92 -0.82
CA GLY A 30 -0.72 -31.60 -0.22
C GLY A 30 -0.93 -30.44 -1.20
N PRO A 31 -1.21 -29.23 -0.69
CA PRO A 31 -1.10 -28.02 -1.51
C PRO A 31 0.30 -27.96 -2.12
N THR A 32 0.35 -27.78 -3.44
CA THR A 32 1.59 -27.68 -4.19
C THR A 32 1.84 -26.21 -4.53
N GLY A 33 2.91 -25.63 -4.01
CA GLY A 33 3.32 -24.26 -4.32
C GLY A 33 4.49 -23.79 -3.48
N PRO A 34 4.92 -22.53 -3.65
CA PRO A 34 4.44 -21.59 -4.67
C PRO A 34 4.82 -22.02 -6.10
N LEU A 35 3.84 -22.11 -7.01
CA LEU A 35 4.04 -22.54 -8.41
C LEU A 35 4.64 -21.44 -9.29
N ALA A 36 4.28 -20.20 -8.99
CA ALA A 36 4.84 -19.01 -9.61
C ALA A 36 4.92 -17.92 -8.56
N HIS A 37 5.97 -17.11 -8.65
CA HIS A 37 6.07 -15.85 -7.94
C HIS A 37 5.87 -14.75 -8.98
N GLU A 38 4.67 -14.20 -9.03
CA GLU A 38 4.48 -12.92 -9.70
C GLU A 38 4.76 -11.81 -8.68
N PRO A 39 5.26 -10.64 -9.09
CA PRO A 39 5.47 -9.53 -8.18
C PRO A 39 4.20 -9.23 -7.36
N GLY A 40 4.23 -9.58 -6.08
CA GLY A 40 3.12 -9.38 -5.13
C GLY A 40 2.11 -10.52 -5.01
N TRP A 41 2.33 -11.68 -5.65
CA TRP A 41 1.43 -12.83 -5.59
C TRP A 41 2.17 -14.16 -5.47
N ASP A 42 1.72 -14.99 -4.53
CA ASP A 42 2.13 -16.38 -4.39
C ASP A 42 0.97 -17.29 -4.83
N PHE A 43 1.22 -18.18 -5.80
CA PHE A 43 0.20 -19.08 -6.35
C PHE A 43 0.37 -20.52 -5.84
N PHE A 44 -0.72 -21.11 -5.35
CA PHE A 44 -0.75 -22.48 -4.80
C PHE A 44 -1.83 -23.29 -5.48
N VAL A 45 -1.57 -24.56 -5.78
CA VAL A 45 -2.62 -25.51 -6.18
C VAL A 45 -3.07 -26.31 -4.98
N VAL A 46 -4.36 -26.23 -4.67
CA VAL A 46 -4.99 -26.93 -3.54
C VAL A 46 -5.92 -28.01 -4.10
N PRO A 47 -5.66 -29.30 -3.82
CA PRO A 47 -6.59 -30.36 -4.20
C PRO A 47 -7.87 -30.28 -3.37
N ILE A 48 -9.02 -30.45 -4.00
CA ILE A 48 -10.31 -30.50 -3.31
C ILE A 48 -10.76 -31.94 -3.16
N LYS A 49 -11.18 -32.31 -1.94
CA LYS A 49 -11.97 -33.53 -1.71
C LYS A 49 -13.45 -33.12 -1.65
N THR A 50 -14.28 -33.71 -2.50
CA THR A 50 -15.71 -33.38 -2.59
C THR A 50 -16.41 -33.76 -1.29
N SER A 51 -16.81 -32.78 -0.48
CA SER A 51 -17.67 -32.98 0.69
C SER A 51 -19.07 -32.43 0.43
N LYS A 52 -20.10 -32.97 1.09
CA LYS A 52 -21.51 -32.57 0.90
C LYS A 52 -21.89 -31.27 1.64
N GLY A 53 -20.91 -30.46 2.06
CA GLY A 53 -21.10 -29.30 2.93
C GLY A 53 -20.69 -27.96 2.30
N PRO A 54 -20.95 -26.84 2.98
CA PRO A 54 -20.38 -25.55 2.62
C PRO A 54 -18.86 -25.65 2.71
N THR A 55 -18.20 -25.30 1.62
CA THR A 55 -16.77 -25.49 1.48
C THR A 55 -16.03 -24.20 1.82
N PHE A 56 -15.11 -24.27 2.79
CA PHE A 56 -14.22 -23.17 3.14
C PHE A 56 -12.76 -23.58 2.94
N ILE A 57 -11.97 -22.65 2.41
CA ILE A 57 -10.51 -22.73 2.41
C ILE A 57 -10.00 -21.78 3.47
N ARG A 58 -9.21 -22.29 4.41
CA ARG A 58 -8.43 -21.47 5.33
C ARG A 58 -6.99 -21.42 4.86
N VAL A 59 -6.49 -20.21 4.70
CA VAL A 59 -5.10 -19.93 4.33
C VAL A 59 -4.43 -19.32 5.55
N ARG A 60 -3.37 -19.95 6.03
CA ARG A 60 -2.58 -19.44 7.16
C ARG A 60 -1.13 -19.25 6.75
N ARG A 61 -0.59 -18.08 7.08
CA ARG A 61 0.80 -17.71 6.78
C ARG A 61 1.47 -17.11 8.00
N SER A 62 2.79 -17.28 8.07
CA SER A 62 3.64 -16.59 9.06
C SER A 62 3.62 -15.06 8.86
N LEU A 63 3.54 -14.61 7.60
CA LEU A 63 3.32 -13.22 7.21
C LEU A 63 1.82 -12.90 7.12
N PRO A 64 1.40 -11.65 7.37
CA PRO A 64 0.01 -11.26 7.17
C PRO A 64 -0.46 -11.50 5.72
N ILE A 65 -1.76 -11.64 5.52
CA ILE A 65 -2.44 -11.88 4.24
C ILE A 65 -3.37 -10.70 4.01
N ARG A 66 -3.22 -10.01 2.87
CA ARG A 66 -4.13 -8.89 2.52
C ARG A 66 -5.23 -9.31 1.57
N LEU A 67 -4.93 -10.16 0.60
CA LEU A 67 -5.88 -10.54 -0.43
C LEU A 67 -5.68 -12.01 -0.77
N VAL A 68 -6.78 -12.75 -0.81
CA VAL A 68 -6.81 -14.13 -1.32
C VAL A 68 -7.80 -14.18 -2.47
N ARG A 69 -7.36 -14.74 -3.60
CA ARG A 69 -8.22 -15.04 -4.76
C ARG A 69 -8.17 -16.52 -5.06
N VAL A 70 -9.31 -17.11 -5.35
CA VAL A 70 -9.43 -18.53 -5.71
C VAL A 70 -9.93 -18.63 -7.13
N TYR A 71 -9.25 -19.43 -7.95
CA TYR A 71 -9.55 -19.67 -9.35
C TYR A 71 -9.75 -21.18 -9.57
N GLY A 72 -10.58 -21.52 -10.57
CA GLY A 72 -10.71 -22.91 -11.01
C GLY A 72 -9.56 -23.35 -11.92
N GLU A 73 -9.02 -22.41 -12.68
CA GLU A 73 -7.95 -22.61 -13.66
C GLU A 73 -6.94 -21.46 -13.59
N TRP A 74 -5.86 -21.52 -14.39
CA TRP A 74 -4.84 -20.46 -14.41
C TRP A 74 -5.43 -19.12 -14.88
N PRO A 75 -5.10 -17.98 -14.25
CA PRO A 75 -5.70 -16.69 -14.58
C PRO A 75 -5.16 -16.15 -15.91
N SER A 76 -5.77 -16.52 -17.04
CA SER A 76 -5.53 -15.85 -18.33
C SER A 76 -6.61 -14.84 -18.70
N SER A 77 -7.79 -14.90 -18.05
CA SER A 77 -8.92 -13.98 -18.29
C SER A 77 -10.06 -14.11 -17.28
N ASP A 78 -10.09 -15.19 -16.49
CA ASP A 78 -11.28 -15.56 -15.74
C ASP A 78 -11.41 -14.81 -14.40
N SER A 79 -12.65 -14.46 -14.05
CA SER A 79 -12.97 -13.89 -12.74
C SER A 79 -12.70 -14.92 -11.64
N ALA A 80 -12.10 -14.48 -10.53
CA ALA A 80 -11.91 -15.33 -9.36
C ALA A 80 -13.26 -15.89 -8.86
N LEU A 81 -13.29 -17.19 -8.56
CA LEU A 81 -14.44 -17.89 -7.97
C LEU A 81 -14.82 -17.31 -6.60
N ALA A 82 -13.81 -16.90 -5.85
CA ALA A 82 -13.96 -16.24 -4.56
C ALA A 82 -12.81 -15.26 -4.32
N THR A 83 -13.10 -14.17 -3.62
CA THR A 83 -12.12 -13.14 -3.24
C THR A 83 -12.37 -12.69 -1.81
N VAL A 84 -11.32 -12.59 -1.01
CA VAL A 84 -11.38 -12.07 0.36
C VAL A 84 -10.28 -11.02 0.55
N LEU A 85 -10.68 -9.82 0.99
CA LEU A 85 -9.80 -8.68 1.21
C LEU A 85 -9.76 -8.31 2.69
N HIS A 86 -8.55 -8.26 3.24
CA HIS A 86 -8.23 -7.81 4.58
C HIS A 86 -7.26 -6.62 4.51
N PRO A 87 -7.75 -5.37 4.53
CA PRO A 87 -6.90 -4.19 4.29
C PRO A 87 -5.75 -4.08 5.30
N GLY A 88 -5.98 -4.47 6.56
CA GLY A 88 -4.97 -4.47 7.64
C GLY A 88 -4.05 -5.70 7.70
N GLY A 89 -4.27 -6.70 6.85
CA GLY A 89 -3.53 -7.96 6.90
C GLY A 89 -3.97 -8.89 8.05
N VAL A 90 -4.16 -10.17 7.77
CA VAL A 90 -4.50 -11.20 8.76
C VAL A 90 -3.58 -12.40 8.65
N LYS A 91 -3.22 -13.08 9.74
CA LYS A 91 -2.40 -14.30 9.67
C LYS A 91 -3.16 -15.51 9.11
N GLU A 92 -4.48 -15.45 9.19
CA GLU A 92 -5.39 -16.50 8.75
C GLU A 92 -6.57 -15.86 8.02
N ALA A 93 -6.87 -16.37 6.83
CA ALA A 93 -7.98 -15.91 5.99
C ALA A 93 -8.87 -17.10 5.64
N GLU A 94 -10.18 -16.96 5.84
CA GLU A 94 -11.18 -17.97 5.49
C GLU A 94 -11.94 -17.51 4.24
N VAL A 95 -11.92 -18.35 3.20
CA VAL A 95 -12.55 -18.09 1.91
C VAL A 95 -13.69 -19.07 1.70
N SER A 96 -14.91 -18.55 1.65
CA SER A 96 -16.10 -19.33 1.30
C SER A 96 -16.13 -19.60 -0.21
N LEU A 97 -16.24 -20.86 -0.60
CA LEU A 97 -16.30 -21.24 -2.00
C LEU A 97 -17.74 -21.39 -2.51
N PRO A 98 -18.02 -20.98 -3.76
CA PRO A 98 -19.32 -21.22 -4.36
C PRO A 98 -19.55 -22.73 -4.58
N LYS A 99 -20.82 -23.16 -4.62
CA LYS A 99 -21.21 -24.56 -4.86
C LYS A 99 -20.65 -25.13 -6.19
N SER A 100 -20.35 -24.27 -7.16
CA SER A 100 -19.69 -24.65 -8.42
C SER A 100 -18.28 -25.21 -8.22
N ALA A 101 -17.56 -24.74 -7.19
CA ALA A 101 -16.20 -25.18 -6.88
C ALA A 101 -16.16 -26.65 -6.43
N ALA A 102 -17.25 -27.19 -5.89
CA ALA A 102 -17.35 -28.59 -5.46
C ALA A 102 -17.21 -29.59 -6.62
N LYS A 103 -17.32 -29.14 -7.88
CA LYS A 103 -17.11 -29.99 -9.07
C LYS A 103 -15.65 -30.02 -9.53
N LEU A 104 -14.81 -29.14 -9.00
CA LEU A 104 -13.41 -29.02 -9.39
C LEU A 104 -12.57 -29.97 -8.56
N GLN A 105 -11.59 -30.62 -9.19
CA GLN A 105 -10.66 -31.50 -8.50
C GLN A 105 -9.52 -30.72 -7.82
N ARG A 106 -9.23 -29.53 -8.34
CA ARG A 106 -8.13 -28.67 -7.92
C ARG A 106 -8.56 -27.21 -8.00
N LEU A 107 -7.99 -26.40 -7.12
CA LEU A 107 -8.12 -24.95 -7.15
C LEU A 107 -6.76 -24.31 -7.22
N LEU A 108 -6.70 -23.15 -7.86
CA LEU A 108 -5.56 -22.27 -7.80
C LEU A 108 -5.85 -21.13 -6.82
N VAL A 109 -5.03 -21.00 -5.79
CA VAL A 109 -5.16 -19.98 -4.75
C VAL A 109 -4.02 -18.99 -4.90
N ALA A 110 -4.35 -17.73 -5.18
CA ALA A 110 -3.40 -16.63 -5.24
C ALA A 110 -3.46 -15.82 -3.94
N VAL A 111 -2.31 -15.68 -3.26
CA VAL A 111 -2.19 -15.00 -1.97
C VAL A 111 -1.29 -13.79 -2.11
N CYS A 112 -1.79 -12.62 -1.73
CA CYS A 112 -1.05 -11.37 -1.76
C CYS A 112 -0.53 -10.99 -0.35
N PRO A 113 0.80 -11.00 -0.12
CA PRO A 113 1.39 -10.56 1.15
C PRO A 113 1.36 -9.01 1.29
N PRO A 114 1.44 -8.47 2.52
CA PRO A 114 1.25 -7.05 2.82
C PRO A 114 2.29 -6.12 2.21
N ALA A 115 3.52 -6.60 2.02
CA ALA A 115 4.66 -5.77 1.65
C ALA A 115 4.59 -5.21 0.21
N MET A 116 3.71 -5.74 -0.65
CA MET A 116 3.69 -5.35 -2.08
C MET A 116 2.39 -4.69 -2.54
N ALA A 117 1.32 -4.73 -1.76
CA ALA A 117 0.01 -4.20 -2.20
C ALA A 117 -0.17 -2.68 -2.00
N ALA A 118 0.89 -1.91 -1.73
CA ALA A 118 0.83 -0.45 -1.82
C ALA A 118 0.65 0.03 -3.28
N SER A 119 0.91 -0.83 -4.27
CA SER A 119 0.72 -0.53 -5.70
C SER A 119 -0.53 -1.15 -6.33
N CYS A 120 -1.27 -2.01 -5.63
CA CYS A 120 -2.35 -2.82 -6.24
C CYS A 120 -3.77 -2.23 -6.09
N GLN A 121 -3.93 -1.01 -5.58
CA GLN A 121 -5.24 -0.35 -5.44
C GLN A 121 -5.72 0.40 -6.69
N GLY A 122 -4.99 0.31 -7.81
CA GLY A 122 -5.27 1.08 -9.04
C GLY A 122 -5.67 0.27 -10.27
N ALA A 123 -6.35 -0.88 -10.11
CA ALA A 123 -6.81 -1.68 -11.26
C ALA A 123 -8.20 -2.26 -11.01
N GLN A 124 -9.20 -1.38 -11.04
CA GLN A 124 -10.47 -1.72 -11.66
C GLN A 124 -10.65 -0.77 -12.84
N ASP A 125 -10.93 -1.40 -13.98
CA ASP A 125 -11.29 -0.85 -15.27
C ASP A 125 -10.18 -0.59 -16.30
N GLU A 126 -10.54 -0.96 -17.53
CA GLU A 126 -9.88 -0.75 -18.83
C GLU A 126 -8.86 -1.80 -19.32
N THR A 127 -9.43 -2.72 -20.11
CA THR A 127 -8.83 -3.37 -21.27
C THR A 127 -8.25 -2.37 -22.27
N GLU A 128 -6.96 -2.45 -22.59
CA GLU A 128 -6.45 -2.64 -23.96
C GLU A 128 -4.92 -2.66 -24.01
N THR A 129 -4.41 -3.39 -25.00
CA THR A 129 -3.00 -3.76 -25.18
C THR A 129 -2.32 -2.77 -26.13
N ILE A 130 -1.04 -2.43 -25.92
CA ILE A 130 0.08 -2.34 -26.92
C ILE A 130 1.29 -1.54 -26.34
N GLY A 131 2.46 -2.20 -26.26
CA GLY A 131 3.76 -1.69 -26.76
C GLY A 131 4.63 -0.65 -26.00
N VAL A 132 5.43 -1.10 -25.00
CA VAL A 132 6.92 -0.92 -24.76
C VAL A 132 7.56 0.49 -25.02
N PRO A 133 8.36 1.11 -24.10
CA PRO A 133 9.76 0.69 -23.88
C PRO A 133 10.32 0.64 -22.45
N ARG A 134 11.21 -0.35 -22.28
CA ARG A 134 12.15 -0.58 -21.17
C ARG A 134 12.89 0.72 -20.79
N LEU A 135 12.83 1.07 -19.51
CA LEU A 135 13.77 2.01 -18.89
C LEU A 135 14.49 1.36 -17.71
N GLY A 136 15.82 1.47 -17.76
CA GLY A 136 16.69 1.69 -16.61
C GLY A 136 16.66 0.66 -15.48
N ARG A 137 17.54 -0.33 -15.57
CA ARG A 137 17.94 -1.20 -14.46
C ARG A 137 18.54 -0.37 -13.33
N LEU A 138 17.74 0.03 -12.35
CA LEU A 138 18.23 0.66 -11.12
C LEU A 138 18.73 -0.42 -10.14
N SER A 139 19.92 -0.13 -9.61
CA SER A 139 20.73 -0.97 -8.74
C SER A 139 19.97 -1.47 -7.50
N GLY A 140 20.09 -2.76 -7.20
CA GLY A 140 19.36 -3.52 -6.19
C GLY A 140 19.62 -3.17 -4.72
N ASN A 141 20.33 -2.09 -4.40
CA ASN A 141 20.64 -1.72 -3.02
C ASN A 141 19.66 -0.71 -2.39
N ALA A 142 18.78 -0.06 -3.17
CA ALA A 142 17.84 0.92 -2.63
C ALA A 142 16.58 0.28 -2.00
N TYR A 143 16.15 -0.87 -2.50
CA TYR A 143 14.88 -1.50 -2.08
C TYR A 143 14.95 -2.15 -0.69
N SER A 144 16.14 -2.60 -0.26
CA SER A 144 16.34 -3.16 1.09
C SER A 144 16.29 -2.08 2.19
N ALA A 145 16.79 -0.87 1.89
CA ALA A 145 16.79 0.25 2.85
C ALA A 145 15.39 0.81 3.10
N ILE A 146 14.53 0.85 2.07
CA ILE A 146 13.15 1.35 2.19
C ILE A 146 12.29 0.38 3.01
N GLY A 147 12.47 -0.93 2.83
CA GLY A 147 11.80 -1.94 3.64
C GLY A 147 12.18 -1.88 5.13
N ALA A 148 13.48 -1.71 5.43
CA ALA A 148 13.97 -1.60 6.80
C ALA A 148 13.46 -0.32 7.50
N ALA A 149 13.39 0.82 6.79
CA ALA A 149 12.87 2.07 7.32
C ALA A 149 11.36 2.00 7.64
N ALA A 150 10.57 1.33 6.79
CA ALA A 150 9.13 1.16 7.02
C ALA A 150 8.82 0.26 8.22
N VAL A 151 9.60 -0.81 8.43
CA VAL A 151 9.46 -1.68 9.60
C VAL A 151 9.85 -0.94 10.89
N ALA A 152 10.95 -0.17 10.87
CA ALA A 152 11.36 0.65 12.01
C ALA A 152 10.33 1.74 12.35
N ALA A 153 9.68 2.34 11.35
CA ALA A 153 8.62 3.32 11.58
C ALA A 153 7.36 2.68 12.21
N ALA A 154 6.96 1.50 11.75
CA ALA A 154 5.82 0.78 12.31
C ALA A 154 6.08 0.30 13.75
N GLU A 155 7.31 -0.17 14.05
CA GLU A 155 7.72 -0.51 15.41
C GLU A 155 7.76 0.71 16.34
N ALA A 156 8.23 1.86 15.84
CA ALA A 156 8.24 3.11 16.61
C ALA A 156 6.81 3.61 16.93
N GLU A 157 5.88 3.49 15.98
CA GLU A 157 4.47 3.87 16.20
C GLU A 157 3.77 2.94 17.19
N ALA A 158 4.06 1.63 17.12
CA ALA A 158 3.56 0.67 18.11
C ALA A 158 4.12 0.92 19.52
N GLN A 159 5.40 1.28 19.64
CA GLN A 159 6.02 1.65 20.92
C GLN A 159 5.45 2.95 21.48
N ALA A 160 5.17 3.95 20.63
CA ALA A 160 4.53 5.20 21.03
C ALA A 160 3.11 4.96 21.57
N ALA A 161 2.32 4.14 20.89
CA ALA A 161 0.97 3.78 21.34
C ALA A 161 0.97 3.03 22.68
N GLU A 162 1.92 2.12 22.90
CA GLU A 162 2.07 1.39 24.16
C GLU A 162 2.53 2.32 25.31
N LEU A 163 3.40 3.29 25.03
CA LEU A 163 3.80 4.32 26.02
C LEU A 163 2.64 5.24 26.38
N GLU A 164 1.83 5.66 25.41
CA GLU A 164 0.64 6.48 25.65
C GLU A 164 -0.40 5.71 26.48
N LYS A 165 -0.60 4.42 26.18
CA LYS A 165 -1.45 3.53 26.97
C LYS A 165 -0.95 3.39 28.42
N ARG A 166 0.37 3.20 28.62
CA ARG A 166 0.97 3.17 29.97
C ARG A 166 0.85 4.50 30.71
N ALA A 167 1.00 5.62 30.01
CA ALA A 167 0.80 6.95 30.59
C ALA A 167 -0.68 7.15 31.00
N ALA A 168 -1.63 6.76 30.15
CA ALA A 168 -3.05 6.80 30.46
C ALA A 168 -3.42 5.88 31.64
N GLU A 169 -2.80 4.70 31.75
CA GLU A 169 -3.00 3.76 32.85
C GLU A 169 -2.36 4.24 34.16
N ALA A 170 -1.20 4.90 34.08
CA ALA A 170 -0.59 5.60 35.22
C ALA A 170 -1.45 6.77 35.70
N CYS A 171 -2.06 7.53 34.79
CA CYS A 171 -3.04 8.58 35.12
C CYS A 171 -4.36 8.03 35.68
N ARG A 172 -4.73 6.78 35.34
CA ARG A 172 -5.89 6.09 35.91
C ARG A 172 -5.65 5.50 37.29
N ARG A 173 -4.41 5.47 37.81
CA ARG A 173 -4.18 5.05 39.20
C ARG A 173 -4.78 6.09 40.16
N PRO A 174 -5.74 5.69 41.03
CA PRO A 174 -6.44 6.60 41.90
C PRO A 174 -5.58 6.92 43.13
N TYR A 175 -4.57 7.78 42.99
CA TYR A 175 -3.77 8.25 44.13
C TYR A 175 -4.25 9.59 44.70
N LEU A 176 -5.31 10.20 44.15
CA LEU A 176 -5.80 11.51 44.62
C LEU A 176 -7.31 11.59 44.91
N SER A 177 -8.10 10.51 44.78
CA SER A 177 -9.53 10.56 45.16
C SER A 177 -9.78 10.39 46.68
N SER A 178 -8.78 9.97 47.44
CA SER A 178 -8.88 9.81 48.91
C SER A 178 -8.59 11.11 49.68
N TYR A 179 -7.87 12.08 49.10
CA TYR A 179 -7.56 13.35 49.78
C TYR A 179 -8.66 14.41 49.62
N LEU A 180 -9.42 14.40 48.52
CA LEU A 180 -10.49 15.38 48.30
C LEU A 180 -11.85 15.00 48.91
N ARG A 181 -12.00 13.80 49.49
CA ARG A 181 -13.22 13.42 50.21
C ARG A 181 -13.26 13.97 51.66
N ARG A 182 -12.20 14.64 52.13
CA ARG A 182 -12.10 15.15 53.51
C ARG A 182 -12.27 16.66 53.68
N GLN A 183 -12.49 17.42 52.60
CA GLN A 183 -12.81 18.84 52.73
C GLN A 183 -14.08 19.21 51.97
N GLY A 184 -15.09 19.63 52.74
CA GLY A 184 -16.02 20.67 52.33
C GLY A 184 -17.11 20.28 51.35
N SER A 185 -18.25 19.84 51.89
CA SER A 185 -19.54 20.03 51.24
C SER A 185 -19.82 21.53 51.07
N ILE A 186 -19.67 22.05 49.86
CA ILE A 186 -20.32 23.29 49.46
C ILE A 186 -21.09 22.99 48.18
N SER A 187 -22.41 22.86 48.32
CA SER A 187 -23.35 22.77 47.22
C SER A 187 -23.39 24.10 46.46
N PRO A 188 -23.40 24.10 45.12
CA PRO A 188 -24.01 25.16 44.37
C PRO A 188 -25.33 24.70 43.76
N SER A 189 -26.32 25.55 43.95
CA SER A 189 -27.67 25.51 43.43
C SER A 189 -27.73 25.55 41.91
N SER A 190 -28.58 24.70 41.38
CA SER A 190 -29.27 24.75 40.08
C SER A 190 -29.68 26.17 39.64
N SER A 191 -29.32 26.57 38.41
CA SER A 191 -30.18 27.36 37.51
C SER A 191 -29.76 27.20 36.04
N ASP A 192 -30.66 26.60 35.26
CA ASP A 192 -31.19 27.03 33.95
C ASP A 192 -30.31 27.26 32.70
N LEU A 193 -30.63 26.44 31.69
CA LEU A 193 -31.05 26.77 30.31
C LEU A 193 -30.22 27.78 29.50
N SER A 194 -29.76 27.36 28.31
CA SER A 194 -30.29 27.90 27.04
C SER A 194 -29.58 27.32 25.80
N THR A 195 -30.41 26.91 24.84
CA THR A 195 -30.18 26.60 23.42
C THR A 195 -29.66 27.78 22.58
N CYS A 196 -28.88 27.47 21.53
CA CYS A 196 -28.89 28.02 20.14
C CYS A 196 -27.52 27.76 19.48
N SER A 197 -27.43 27.00 18.38
CA SER A 197 -27.72 27.34 16.98
C SER A 197 -26.62 28.18 16.29
N SER A 198 -26.02 27.55 15.27
CA SER A 198 -25.30 28.04 14.08
C SER A 198 -24.82 29.48 14.01
N ALA A 199 -23.52 29.65 13.72
CA ALA A 199 -23.03 30.58 12.70
C ALA A 199 -21.60 30.23 12.25
N GLN A 200 -21.43 30.12 10.93
CA GLN A 200 -20.14 30.27 10.26
C GLN A 200 -19.67 31.71 10.43
N HIS A 201 -18.38 31.93 10.74
CA HIS A 201 -17.60 33.05 10.18
C HIS A 201 -16.10 32.87 10.41
N VAL A 202 -15.37 33.30 9.39
CA VAL A 202 -13.92 33.45 9.22
C VAL A 202 -13.30 34.36 10.30
N ALA A 203 -12.16 33.96 10.86
CA ALA A 203 -11.14 34.83 11.46
C ALA A 203 -9.80 34.06 11.54
N THR A 204 -8.78 34.37 10.73
CA THR A 204 -7.62 35.24 11.05
C THR A 204 -7.10 35.19 12.49
N ARG A 205 -5.85 34.72 12.62
CA ARG A 205 -4.81 34.99 13.63
C ARG A 205 -5.29 35.28 15.06
N SER A 206 -5.00 34.33 15.96
CA SER A 206 -4.71 34.61 17.37
C SER A 206 -3.59 33.68 17.86
N SER A 207 -2.37 34.20 17.86
CA SER A 207 -1.25 33.67 18.64
C SER A 207 -1.55 33.92 20.12
N SER A 208 -2.25 32.99 20.75
CA SER A 208 -2.43 32.96 22.20
C SER A 208 -1.21 32.27 22.83
N SER A 209 -0.25 33.07 23.30
CA SER A 209 0.72 32.62 24.28
C SER A 209 0.00 32.41 25.60
N THR A 210 -0.51 31.20 25.83
CA THR A 210 -0.94 30.78 27.16
C THR A 210 0.26 30.85 28.10
N PRO A 211 0.19 31.57 29.23
CA PRO A 211 1.24 31.52 30.22
C PRO A 211 1.32 30.07 30.70
N ARG A 212 2.54 29.49 30.68
CA ARG A 212 2.82 28.18 31.28
C ARG A 212 2.34 28.25 32.72
N GLY A 213 1.15 27.69 32.97
CA GLY A 213 0.63 27.51 34.31
C GLY A 213 1.66 26.70 35.07
N LEU A 214 2.30 27.34 36.05
CA LEU A 214 3.04 26.62 37.08
C LEU A 214 2.03 25.63 37.65
N THR A 215 2.26 24.34 37.38
CA THR A 215 1.40 23.28 37.87
C THR A 215 1.31 23.47 39.38
N THR A 216 0.12 23.31 39.95
CA THR A 216 -0.15 23.42 41.39
C THR A 216 0.83 22.61 42.25
N SER A 217 1.50 21.61 41.67
CA SER A 217 2.63 20.88 42.25
C SER A 217 3.85 21.76 42.59
N ALA A 218 4.21 22.75 41.77
CA ALA A 218 5.39 23.59 42.00
C ALA A 218 5.20 24.55 43.19
N ILE A 219 3.96 25.02 43.39
CA ILE A 219 3.60 25.90 44.51
C ILE A 219 3.58 25.11 45.83
N LEU A 220 3.12 23.86 45.83
CA LEU A 220 3.11 23.00 47.02
C LEU A 220 4.52 22.58 47.46
N CYS A 221 5.48 22.44 46.54
CA CYS A 221 6.87 22.17 46.91
C CYS A 221 7.54 23.36 47.60
N GLN A 222 7.25 24.60 47.18
CA GLN A 222 7.83 25.79 47.83
C GLN A 222 7.30 26.03 49.24
N LEU A 223 6.02 25.75 49.50
CA LEU A 223 5.44 25.92 50.84
C LEU A 223 5.95 24.90 51.87
N TYR A 224 6.30 23.68 51.43
CA TYR A 224 6.86 22.66 52.33
C TYR A 224 8.31 22.95 52.75
N GLU A 225 9.09 23.68 51.95
CA GLU A 225 10.47 24.02 52.30
C GLU A 225 10.54 25.08 53.42
N GLU A 226 9.58 26.01 53.49
CA GLU A 226 9.55 27.05 54.55
C GLU A 226 9.12 26.52 55.92
N GLU A 227 8.15 25.59 55.98
CA GLU A 227 7.72 24.99 57.26
C GLU A 227 8.79 24.07 57.88
N VAL A 228 9.56 23.35 57.05
CA VAL A 228 10.61 22.45 57.55
C VAL A 228 11.81 23.24 58.08
N LEU A 229 12.15 24.37 57.44
CA LEU A 229 13.24 25.24 57.89
C LEU A 229 12.92 25.98 59.20
N THR A 230 11.65 26.32 59.43
CA THR A 230 11.22 26.98 60.69
C THR A 230 11.13 26.01 61.86
N ALA A 231 10.73 24.74 61.64
CA ALA A 231 10.73 23.72 62.69
C ALA A 231 12.14 23.35 63.18
N PHE A 232 13.15 23.42 62.32
CA PHE A 232 14.55 23.12 62.69
C PHE A 232 15.21 24.22 63.52
N ALA A 233 14.73 25.48 63.42
CA ALA A 233 15.26 26.61 64.18
C ALA A 233 14.74 26.67 65.64
N ALA A 234 13.66 25.96 65.96
CA ALA A 234 13.03 25.96 67.29
C ALA A 234 13.39 24.74 68.16
N GLY A 235 14.23 23.82 67.66
CA GLY A 235 14.58 22.57 68.33
C GLY A 235 15.65 22.73 69.41
N GLU A 236 15.19 22.63 70.66
CA GLU A 236 15.89 22.83 71.92
C GLU A 236 17.08 21.88 72.18
N SER A 237 17.93 22.42 73.04
CA SER A 237 19.13 21.87 73.67
C SER A 237 18.86 20.68 74.60
N CYS A 238 19.92 19.89 74.83
CA CYS A 238 20.19 18.97 75.95
C CYS A 238 19.82 17.49 75.77
N GLY A 239 20.85 16.66 75.58
CA GLY A 239 20.81 15.21 75.75
C GLY A 239 22.12 14.56 75.32
N ASP A 240 23.11 14.52 76.22
CA ASP A 240 24.42 13.87 76.07
C ASP A 240 24.28 12.34 76.09
N GLU A 241 23.76 11.76 75.01
CA GLU A 241 23.83 10.32 74.71
C GLU A 241 24.57 10.09 73.38
N GLY A 242 25.74 10.72 73.27
CA GLY A 242 26.51 10.81 72.03
C GLY A 242 27.69 9.88 72.02
N LEU A 243 27.56 8.69 71.42
CA LEU A 243 28.67 8.01 70.71
C LEU A 243 28.14 6.94 69.72
N ASP A 244 27.09 6.19 70.07
CA ASP A 244 26.47 5.22 69.14
C ASP A 244 25.64 5.88 68.02
N SER A 245 25.17 7.12 68.25
CA SER A 245 24.39 7.90 67.27
C SER A 245 25.23 8.37 66.06
N LEU A 246 26.56 8.52 66.22
CA LEU A 246 27.46 8.97 65.14
C LEU A 246 27.63 7.91 64.04
N SER A 247 27.57 6.63 64.39
CA SER A 247 27.63 5.52 63.43
C SER A 247 26.39 5.51 62.53
N GLY A 248 25.20 5.69 63.12
CA GLY A 248 23.94 5.80 62.40
C GLY A 248 23.87 7.03 61.49
N SER A 249 24.46 8.16 61.92
CA SER A 249 24.54 9.38 61.09
C SER A 249 25.40 9.19 59.84
N ARG A 250 26.55 8.51 59.95
CA ARG A 250 27.41 8.22 58.79
C ARG A 250 26.73 7.31 57.77
N GLN A 251 26.03 6.28 58.23
CA GLN A 251 25.29 5.37 57.34
C GLN A 251 24.16 6.10 56.61
N LYS A 252 23.41 6.97 57.30
CA LYS A 252 22.36 7.80 56.69
C LYS A 252 22.94 8.78 55.66
N ASN A 253 24.06 9.43 55.95
CA ASN A 253 24.70 10.35 55.00
C ASN A 253 25.21 9.62 53.74
N ALA A 254 25.77 8.42 53.90
CA ALA A 254 26.19 7.60 52.76
C ALA A 254 24.98 7.19 51.88
N GLU A 255 23.84 6.86 52.50
CA GLU A 255 22.61 6.55 51.78
C GLU A 255 22.02 7.79 51.09
N ILE A 256 22.04 8.95 51.74
CA ILE A 256 21.64 10.23 51.12
C ILE A 256 22.49 10.52 49.88
N ASP A 257 23.81 10.36 49.97
CA ASP A 257 24.71 10.60 48.83
C ASP A 257 24.50 9.59 47.70
N ARG A 258 24.17 8.34 48.03
CA ARG A 258 23.77 7.32 47.05
C ARG A 258 22.49 7.73 46.33
N LEU A 259 21.44 8.06 47.08
CA LEU A 259 20.15 8.46 46.52
C LEU A 259 20.27 9.74 45.67
N ARG A 260 21.12 10.69 46.07
CA ARG A 260 21.43 11.89 45.28
C ARG A 260 22.04 11.53 43.92
N LYS A 261 23.01 10.61 43.89
CA LYS A 261 23.64 10.13 42.64
C LYS A 261 22.65 9.38 41.75
N GLU A 262 21.79 8.55 42.33
CA GLU A 262 20.74 7.83 41.59
C GLU A 262 19.73 8.82 40.98
N LEU A 263 19.31 9.83 41.74
CA LEU A 263 18.38 10.86 41.26
C LEU A 263 19.00 11.75 40.17
N GLU A 264 20.28 12.10 40.27
CA GLU A 264 21.00 12.83 39.22
C GLU A 264 21.11 11.98 37.93
N LYS A 265 21.43 10.69 38.06
CA LYS A 265 21.43 9.76 36.91
C LYS A 265 20.05 9.69 36.25
N GLU A 266 18.98 9.63 37.05
CA GLU A 266 17.62 9.61 36.52
C GLU A 266 17.25 10.93 35.81
N ARG A 267 17.65 12.08 36.38
CA ARG A 267 17.45 13.39 35.73
C ARG A 267 18.15 13.48 34.37
N LEU A 268 19.40 13.04 34.28
CA LEU A 268 20.13 12.99 33.00
C LEU A 268 19.47 12.05 32.00
N ALA A 269 18.99 10.88 32.46
CA ALA A 269 18.27 9.94 31.60
C ALA A 269 16.96 10.53 31.07
N ARG A 270 16.19 11.27 31.89
CA ARG A 270 14.97 11.96 31.46
C ARG A 270 15.27 13.07 30.46
N GLN A 271 16.30 13.88 30.69
CA GLN A 271 16.72 14.93 29.74
C GLN A 271 17.13 14.33 28.38
N ALA A 272 17.88 13.23 28.39
CA ALA A 272 18.23 12.53 27.15
C ALA A 272 16.99 11.96 26.43
N ALA A 273 16.03 11.42 27.18
CA ALA A 273 14.78 10.93 26.62
C ALA A 273 13.92 12.07 26.03
N GLU A 274 13.84 13.22 26.70
CA GLU A 274 13.15 14.41 26.20
C GLU A 274 13.79 14.94 24.91
N ALA A 275 15.12 15.04 24.85
CA ALA A 275 15.82 15.45 23.63
C ALA A 275 15.62 14.46 22.46
N ASN A 276 15.62 13.15 22.75
CA ASN A 276 15.32 12.14 21.74
C ASN A 276 13.87 12.23 21.24
N ALA A 277 12.91 12.51 22.13
CA ALA A 277 11.52 12.69 21.77
C ALA A 277 11.32 13.94 20.89
N GLU A 278 11.98 15.06 21.22
CA GLU A 278 11.96 16.27 20.41
C GLU A 278 12.53 16.02 19.01
N GLN A 279 13.67 15.32 18.93
CA GLN A 279 14.25 14.94 17.64
C GLN A 279 13.33 14.03 16.82
N ALA A 280 12.62 13.10 17.46
CA ALA A 280 11.65 12.23 16.80
C ALA A 280 10.46 13.03 16.23
N VAL A 281 9.95 14.01 16.98
CA VAL A 281 8.88 14.90 16.52
C VAL A 281 9.31 15.72 15.31
N ASP A 282 10.52 16.26 15.31
CA ASP A 282 11.03 17.04 14.17
C ASP A 282 11.24 16.16 12.92
N ARG A 283 11.74 14.93 13.10
CA ARG A 283 11.84 13.95 12.00
C ARG A 283 10.46 13.59 11.44
N ALA A 284 9.47 13.37 12.30
CA ALA A 284 8.10 13.10 11.87
C ALA A 284 7.52 14.29 11.08
N ARG A 285 7.78 15.53 11.52
CA ARG A 285 7.36 16.74 10.80
C ARG A 285 8.03 16.85 9.42
N ALA A 286 9.32 16.55 9.32
CA ALA A 286 10.05 16.56 8.05
C ALA A 286 9.48 15.52 7.08
N LEU A 287 9.27 14.28 7.53
CA LEU A 287 8.67 13.22 6.71
C LEU A 287 7.25 13.58 6.26
N HIS A 288 6.45 14.21 7.13
CA HIS A 288 5.12 14.68 6.75
C HIS A 288 5.17 15.74 5.64
N GLN A 289 6.12 16.67 5.71
CA GLN A 289 6.35 17.67 4.66
C GLN A 289 6.77 17.01 3.35
N GLU A 290 7.68 16.03 3.38
CA GLU A 290 8.09 15.27 2.19
C GLU A 290 6.93 14.51 1.55
N CYS A 291 6.12 13.81 2.35
CA CYS A 291 4.91 13.13 1.89
C CYS A 291 3.95 14.11 1.20
N SER A 292 3.73 15.29 1.77
CA SER A 292 2.86 16.32 1.18
C SER A 292 3.40 16.82 -0.17
N LEU A 293 4.71 17.04 -0.27
CA LEU A 293 5.38 17.47 -1.50
C LEU A 293 5.26 16.40 -2.60
N LEU A 294 5.51 15.13 -2.25
CA LEU A 294 5.39 14.01 -3.18
C LEU A 294 3.95 13.85 -3.67
N GLN A 295 2.96 14.00 -2.79
CA GLN A 295 1.55 13.96 -3.17
C GLN A 295 1.18 15.11 -4.13
N GLN A 296 1.71 16.31 -3.91
CA GLN A 296 1.52 17.43 -4.83
C GLN A 296 2.14 17.15 -6.21
N ARG A 297 3.36 16.58 -6.23
CA ARG A 297 4.04 16.19 -7.47
C ARG A 297 3.26 15.12 -8.23
N LEU A 298 2.75 14.10 -7.54
CA LEU A 298 1.91 13.05 -8.12
C LEU A 298 0.68 13.66 -8.81
N ARG A 299 -0.09 14.49 -8.10
CA ARG A 299 -1.26 15.17 -8.69
C ARG A 299 -0.91 16.04 -9.90
N SER A 300 0.28 16.66 -9.90
CA SER A 300 0.74 17.46 -11.04
C SER A 300 1.10 16.60 -12.26
N ALA A 301 1.69 15.42 -12.02
CA ALA A 301 2.01 14.46 -13.07
C ALA A 301 0.72 13.85 -13.65
N GLU A 302 -0.23 13.46 -12.81
CA GLU A 302 -1.55 12.95 -13.22
C GLU A 302 -2.28 13.93 -14.14
N ARG A 303 -2.34 15.22 -13.77
CA ARG A 303 -2.93 16.26 -14.63
C ARG A 303 -2.21 16.38 -15.98
N ARG A 304 -0.89 16.25 -16.00
CA ARG A 304 -0.11 16.30 -17.25
C ARG A 304 -0.41 15.09 -18.13
N THR A 305 -0.49 13.89 -17.55
CA THR A 305 -0.86 12.67 -18.27
C THR A 305 -2.26 12.80 -18.87
N MET A 306 -3.24 13.23 -18.08
CA MET A 306 -4.61 13.45 -18.56
C MET A 306 -4.65 14.49 -19.69
N ALA A 307 -3.87 15.58 -19.61
CA ALA A 307 -3.79 16.56 -20.68
C ALA A 307 -3.22 15.97 -21.99
N LEU A 308 -2.19 15.12 -21.90
CA LEU A 308 -1.60 14.44 -23.06
C LEU A 308 -2.56 13.39 -23.66
N GLU A 309 -3.29 12.65 -22.81
CA GLU A 309 -4.30 11.70 -23.26
C GLU A 309 -5.46 12.39 -23.97
N MET A 310 -5.95 13.51 -23.42
CA MET A 310 -6.98 14.33 -24.06
C MET A 310 -6.50 14.88 -25.40
N GLN A 311 -5.24 15.33 -25.49
CA GLN A 311 -4.63 15.75 -26.75
C GLN A 311 -4.54 14.58 -27.75
N GLY A 312 -4.14 13.39 -27.30
CA GLY A 312 -4.09 12.18 -28.12
C GLY A 312 -5.45 11.79 -28.68
N ARG A 313 -6.50 11.84 -27.85
CA ARG A 313 -7.89 11.61 -28.27
C ARG A 313 -8.33 12.66 -29.30
N GLN A 314 -8.02 13.94 -29.07
CA GLN A 314 -8.38 15.01 -29.99
C GLN A 314 -7.69 14.84 -31.35
N LEU A 315 -6.37 14.60 -31.37
CA LEU A 315 -5.63 14.34 -32.59
C LEU A 315 -6.14 13.09 -33.32
N SER A 316 -6.50 12.03 -32.60
CA SER A 316 -7.13 10.84 -33.18
C SER A 316 -8.46 11.17 -33.85
N THR A 317 -9.34 11.94 -33.18
CA THR A 317 -10.60 12.37 -33.79
C THR A 317 -10.41 13.28 -35.00
N ASP A 318 -9.40 14.16 -34.96
CA ASP A 318 -9.10 15.06 -36.08
C ASP A 318 -8.51 14.30 -37.27
N LEU A 319 -7.66 13.27 -37.02
CA LEU A 319 -7.19 12.34 -38.05
C LEU A 319 -8.34 11.57 -38.68
N GLN A 320 -9.24 10.99 -37.88
CA GLN A 320 -10.42 10.30 -38.40
C GLN A 320 -11.31 11.23 -39.22
N ARG A 321 -11.53 12.48 -38.79
CA ARG A 321 -12.29 13.46 -39.58
C ARG A 321 -11.57 13.81 -40.88
N ALA A 322 -10.24 13.97 -40.86
CA ALA A 322 -9.45 14.24 -42.05
C ALA A 322 -9.47 13.06 -43.03
N GLU A 323 -9.43 11.82 -42.53
CA GLU A 323 -9.58 10.60 -43.33
C GLU A 323 -10.96 10.52 -43.98
N LEU A 324 -12.03 10.76 -43.22
CA LEU A 324 -13.40 10.79 -43.76
C LEU A 324 -13.56 11.90 -44.82
N ALA A 325 -13.04 13.10 -44.57
CA ALA A 325 -13.07 14.21 -45.52
C ALA A 325 -12.24 13.91 -46.78
N ALA A 326 -11.11 13.20 -46.64
CA ALA A 326 -10.34 12.73 -47.77
C ALA A 326 -11.14 11.72 -48.60
N CYS A 327 -11.83 10.78 -47.96
CA CYS A 327 -12.70 9.80 -48.64
C CYS A 327 -13.89 10.46 -49.37
N THR A 328 -14.48 11.53 -48.84
CA THR A 328 -15.59 12.23 -49.53
C THR A 328 -15.12 13.05 -50.74
N ASN A 329 -13.85 13.44 -50.78
CA ASN A 329 -13.26 14.17 -51.91
C ASN A 329 -12.81 13.25 -53.05
N TRP A 330 -13.06 11.95 -52.95
CA TRP A 330 -12.78 11.03 -54.04
C TRP A 330 -13.81 11.25 -55.14
N ALA A 331 -13.34 11.79 -56.27
CA ALA A 331 -14.18 11.92 -57.45
C ALA A 331 -14.76 10.54 -57.79
N PRO A 332 -16.07 10.45 -58.12
CA PRO A 332 -16.68 9.18 -58.49
C PRO A 332 -15.88 8.56 -59.63
N ALA A 333 -15.42 7.32 -59.42
CA ALA A 333 -14.60 6.60 -60.39
C ALA A 333 -15.37 6.45 -61.71
N LYS A 334 -14.74 6.84 -62.82
CA LYS A 334 -15.38 6.82 -64.14
C LYS A 334 -15.18 5.47 -64.84
N SER A 335 -14.19 4.70 -64.41
CA SER A 335 -13.82 3.40 -64.97
C SER A 335 -13.46 2.39 -63.88
N LEU A 336 -13.44 1.10 -64.23
CA LEU A 336 -13.00 0.02 -63.33
C LEU A 336 -11.51 0.16 -63.02
N GLU A 337 -10.72 0.62 -63.99
CA GLU A 337 -9.29 0.88 -63.85
C GLU A 337 -9.02 1.98 -62.81
N ASP A 338 -9.83 3.03 -62.78
CA ASP A 338 -9.75 4.07 -61.73
C ASP A 338 -10.02 3.47 -60.34
N VAL A 339 -11.02 2.58 -60.21
CA VAL A 339 -11.33 1.89 -58.95
C VAL A 339 -10.16 1.01 -58.50
N VAL A 340 -9.56 0.24 -59.41
CA VAL A 340 -8.40 -0.61 -59.12
C VAL A 340 -7.22 0.23 -58.65
N SER A 341 -6.88 1.30 -59.38
CA SER A 341 -5.77 2.20 -59.04
C SER A 341 -5.98 2.86 -57.67
N GLN A 342 -7.21 3.30 -57.40
CA GLN A 342 -7.60 3.87 -56.10
C GLN A 342 -7.47 2.87 -54.95
N LEU A 343 -7.95 1.64 -55.12
CA LEU A 343 -7.82 0.57 -54.11
C LEU A 343 -6.36 0.22 -53.83
N VAL A 344 -5.55 0.07 -54.88
CA VAL A 344 -4.11 -0.22 -54.75
C VAL A 344 -3.39 0.91 -54.02
N THR A 345 -3.73 2.16 -54.33
CA THR A 345 -3.16 3.33 -53.64
C THR A 345 -3.45 3.29 -52.13
N LEU A 346 -4.67 2.92 -51.72
CA LEU A 346 -5.02 2.80 -50.30
C LEU A 346 -4.29 1.65 -49.59
N GLU A 347 -4.21 0.50 -50.24
CA GLU A 347 -3.58 -0.69 -49.65
C GLU A 347 -2.05 -0.52 -49.56
N ILE A 348 -1.42 0.08 -50.57
CA ILE A 348 0.03 0.34 -50.57
C ILE A 348 0.40 1.48 -49.63
N ARG A 349 -0.46 2.48 -49.43
CA ARG A 349 -0.18 3.58 -48.49
C ARG A 349 0.10 3.06 -47.07
N GLN A 350 -0.54 1.95 -46.67
CA GLN A 350 -0.27 1.30 -45.38
C GLN A 350 1.17 0.78 -45.26
N LEU A 351 1.83 0.47 -46.38
CA LEU A 351 3.20 -0.05 -46.39
C LEU A 351 4.27 1.04 -46.22
N GLN A 352 3.95 2.32 -46.47
CA GLN A 352 4.95 3.39 -46.55
C GLN A 352 5.62 3.73 -45.21
N ASN A 353 4.92 3.51 -44.09
CA ASN A 353 5.39 3.88 -42.75
C ASN A 353 5.79 2.68 -41.87
N LEU A 354 5.84 1.47 -42.45
CA LEU A 354 6.08 0.24 -41.70
C LEU A 354 7.54 -0.20 -41.78
N THR A 355 8.02 -0.86 -40.72
CA THR A 355 9.34 -1.51 -40.72
C THR A 355 9.39 -2.66 -41.74
N ALA A 356 10.58 -3.15 -42.10
CA ALA A 356 10.71 -4.22 -43.10
C ALA A 356 9.93 -5.49 -42.73
N ASP A 357 9.96 -5.89 -41.45
CA ASP A 357 9.28 -7.09 -40.96
C ASP A 357 7.76 -6.92 -40.96
N GLU A 358 7.28 -5.75 -40.54
CA GLU A 358 5.86 -5.40 -40.57
C GLU A 358 5.35 -5.32 -42.01
N ARG A 359 6.12 -4.71 -42.93
CA ARG A 359 5.80 -4.69 -44.36
C ARG A 359 5.67 -6.10 -44.91
N ALA A 360 6.58 -7.01 -44.60
CA ALA A 360 6.48 -8.40 -45.06
C ALA A 360 5.23 -9.11 -44.52
N SER A 361 4.84 -8.83 -43.27
CA SER A 361 3.60 -9.33 -42.66
C SER A 361 2.35 -8.77 -43.35
N VAL A 362 2.30 -7.47 -43.57
CA VAL A 362 1.17 -6.80 -44.25
C VAL A 362 1.07 -7.22 -45.71
N LYS A 363 2.18 -7.31 -46.45
CA LYS A 363 2.22 -7.86 -47.82
C LYS A 363 1.60 -9.27 -47.86
N ARG A 364 1.99 -10.17 -46.95
CA ARG A 364 1.37 -11.51 -46.85
C ARG A 364 -0.14 -11.46 -46.61
N ARG A 365 -0.60 -10.57 -45.74
CA ARG A 365 -2.02 -10.38 -45.45
C ARG A 365 -2.79 -9.85 -46.65
N LEU A 366 -2.23 -8.88 -47.37
CA LEU A 366 -2.81 -8.31 -48.60
C LEU A 366 -2.89 -9.36 -49.72
N LEU A 367 -1.84 -10.17 -49.91
CA LEU A 367 -1.86 -11.29 -50.87
C LEU A 367 -2.97 -12.29 -50.54
N LEU A 368 -3.17 -12.60 -49.25
CA LEU A 368 -4.24 -13.51 -48.81
C LEU A 368 -5.63 -12.91 -48.96
N ARG A 369 -5.79 -11.59 -48.74
CA ARG A 369 -7.06 -10.87 -48.87
C ARG A 369 -7.49 -10.79 -50.34
N TRP A 370 -6.56 -10.43 -51.22
CA TRP A 370 -6.79 -10.25 -52.65
C TRP A 370 -6.50 -11.51 -53.47
N HIS A 371 -6.48 -12.69 -52.82
CA HIS A 371 -6.27 -13.95 -53.53
C HIS A 371 -7.46 -14.26 -54.45
N PRO A 372 -7.26 -14.58 -55.75
CA PRO A 372 -8.34 -14.85 -56.68
C PRO A 372 -9.29 -15.96 -56.22
N ASP A 373 -8.75 -17.05 -55.68
CA ASP A 373 -9.54 -18.21 -55.24
C ASP A 373 -10.49 -17.89 -54.07
N LYS A 374 -10.07 -17.00 -53.16
CA LYS A 374 -10.92 -16.60 -52.02
C LYS A 374 -12.05 -15.66 -52.44
N ASN A 375 -11.88 -14.97 -53.57
CA ASN A 375 -12.83 -13.99 -54.09
C ASN A 375 -13.67 -14.55 -55.27
N ALA A 376 -13.58 -15.85 -55.54
CA ALA A 376 -14.30 -16.49 -56.65
C ALA A 376 -15.83 -16.62 -56.44
N GLY A 377 -16.30 -16.57 -55.19
CA GLY A 377 -17.72 -16.79 -54.86
C GLY A 377 -18.63 -15.58 -55.03
N THR A 378 -18.07 -14.37 -55.17
CA THR A 378 -18.83 -13.13 -55.33
C THR A 378 -18.76 -12.72 -56.79
N GLY A 379 -19.88 -12.72 -57.52
CA GLY A 379 -19.90 -12.51 -58.98
C GLY A 379 -19.07 -11.31 -59.44
N GLY A 380 -17.96 -11.58 -60.16
CA GLY A 380 -17.00 -10.58 -60.64
C GLY A 380 -15.81 -10.27 -59.72
N GLY A 381 -15.78 -10.79 -58.49
CA GLY A 381 -14.73 -10.54 -57.50
C GLY A 381 -13.37 -11.13 -57.88
N ASN A 382 -13.34 -12.22 -58.65
CA ASN A 382 -12.10 -12.88 -59.09
C ASN A 382 -11.27 -11.96 -60.01
N ASP A 383 -11.90 -11.36 -61.02
CA ASP A 383 -11.21 -10.50 -61.99
C ASP A 383 -10.73 -9.20 -61.35
N LEU A 384 -11.52 -8.63 -60.44
CA LEU A 384 -11.12 -7.47 -59.65
C LEU A 384 -9.91 -7.80 -58.77
N ALA A 385 -9.96 -8.90 -58.02
CA ALA A 385 -8.86 -9.32 -57.15
C ALA A 385 -7.56 -9.57 -57.93
N LYS A 386 -7.64 -10.21 -59.10
CA LYS A 386 -6.48 -10.38 -60.00
C LYS A 386 -5.90 -9.04 -60.45
N ARG A 387 -6.74 -8.11 -60.91
CA ARG A 387 -6.28 -6.78 -61.37
C ARG A 387 -5.66 -5.98 -60.23
N VAL A 388 -6.27 -5.96 -59.05
CA VAL A 388 -5.71 -5.31 -57.85
C VAL A 388 -4.36 -5.92 -57.47
N LEU A 389 -4.25 -7.25 -57.48
CA LEU A 389 -3.00 -7.95 -57.15
C LEU A 389 -1.88 -7.64 -58.14
N GLN A 390 -2.19 -7.65 -59.46
CA GLN A 390 -1.23 -7.32 -60.52
C GLN A 390 -0.75 -5.89 -60.41
N GLU A 391 -1.67 -4.93 -60.29
CA GLU A 391 -1.34 -3.52 -60.18
C GLU A 391 -0.55 -3.22 -58.89
N MET A 392 -0.91 -3.88 -57.78
CA MET A 392 -0.20 -3.76 -56.51
C MET A 392 1.25 -4.28 -56.61
N GLN A 393 1.48 -5.39 -57.31
CA GLN A 393 2.82 -5.94 -57.55
C GLN A 393 3.66 -5.09 -58.51
N ALA A 394 3.02 -4.36 -59.43
CA ALA A 394 3.69 -3.45 -60.35
C ALA A 394 4.16 -2.14 -59.68
N HIS A 395 3.60 -1.80 -58.52
CA HIS A 395 3.87 -0.54 -57.85
C HIS A 395 5.27 -0.51 -57.18
N PRO A 396 6.05 0.58 -57.29
CA PRO A 396 7.44 0.63 -56.80
C PRO A 396 7.62 0.32 -55.32
N SER A 397 6.66 0.77 -54.48
CA SER A 397 6.68 0.53 -53.04
C SER A 397 6.40 -0.94 -52.63
N TRP A 398 6.04 -1.80 -53.57
CA TRP A 398 5.79 -3.22 -53.33
C TRP A 398 7.07 -4.07 -53.31
N GLY A 399 8.15 -3.63 -53.95
CA GLY A 399 9.50 -4.18 -53.72
C GLY A 399 9.94 -3.85 -52.30
#